data_AF-I2PY31-F1
#
_entry.id   AF-I2PY31-F1
#
_cell.length_a   1.000
_cell.length_b   1.000
_cell.length_c   1.000
_cell.angle_alpha   90.00
_cell.angle_beta   90.00
_cell.angle_gamma   90.00
#
_symmetry.space_group_name_H-M   'P 1'
#
loop_
_entity.id
_entity.type
_entity.pdbx_description
1 polymer ?
#
loop_
_entity_poly.entity_id
_entity_poly.type
_entity_poly.pdbx_seq_one_letter_code
_entity_poly.pdbx_strand_id
1 'polypeptide(L)'
;MKHFPFSSSRRRLASALFAAMAVLSVLVGCAGQQATVTPSVVVEKETLGRGVEVAIKVTDARPSAEVGLCNPASSFAGKLTTACDPAPAMRSAVERGLRDKGFTPTVAHESVVRSLTVELRELSYKPAQEGGQLAARAVAVIGVTADNNGQVMTRRYEGETVWKLPGEGVEPEFDKLLSMTVSKALSRMASDYELIHFLEKTILRTRDIK
;
A
#
# COMPACT_ATOMS: atom_id res chain seq x y z
N MET A 1 -26.85 27.99 75.49
CA MET A 1 -25.55 28.18 74.82
C MET A 1 -25.32 27.01 73.87
N LYS A 2 -25.22 27.26 72.55
CA LYS A 2 -24.96 26.25 71.52
C LYS A 2 -23.54 26.47 70.98
N HIS A 3 -22.68 25.46 71.08
CA HIS A 3 -21.41 25.40 70.36
C HIS A 3 -21.53 24.41 69.20
N PHE A 4 -21.24 24.87 67.99
CA PHE A 4 -20.87 24.04 66.84
C PHE A 4 -19.40 24.28 66.52
N PRO A 5 -18.58 23.25 66.27
CA PRO A 5 -17.36 23.41 65.50
C PRO A 5 -17.49 22.83 64.09
N PHE A 6 -16.78 23.50 63.18
CA PHE A 6 -16.96 23.54 61.74
C PHE A 6 -15.85 22.74 61.02
N SER A 7 -16.27 21.88 60.09
CA SER A 7 -15.67 21.62 58.76
C SER A 7 -14.14 21.35 58.65
N SER A 8 -13.74 20.08 58.76
CA SER A 8 -12.43 19.57 58.29
C SER A 8 -12.48 18.91 56.89
N SER A 9 -13.66 18.84 56.27
CA SER A 9 -13.91 18.01 55.07
C SER A 9 -13.53 18.70 53.74
N ARG A 10 -13.53 20.04 53.69
CA ARG A 10 -13.31 20.78 52.43
C ARG A 10 -11.88 20.75 51.88
N ARG A 11 -10.86 20.48 52.71
CA ARG A 11 -9.45 20.49 52.24
C ARG A 11 -9.03 19.20 51.54
N ARG A 12 -9.70 18.07 51.81
CA ARG A 12 -9.34 16.76 51.21
C ARG A 12 -9.89 16.58 49.79
N LEU A 13 -11.03 17.21 49.49
CA LEU A 13 -11.66 17.14 48.16
C LEU A 13 -10.92 17.96 47.09
N ALA A 14 -10.30 19.08 47.47
CA ALA A 14 -9.55 19.93 46.54
C ALA A 14 -8.25 19.26 46.05
N SER A 15 -7.58 18.47 46.89
CA SER A 15 -6.35 17.73 46.50
C SER A 15 -6.62 16.52 45.60
N ALA A 16 -7.79 15.88 45.70
CA ALA A 16 -8.13 14.73 44.88
C ALA A 16 -8.48 15.12 43.43
N LEU A 17 -9.11 16.27 43.22
CA LEU A 17 -9.45 16.76 41.88
C LEU A 17 -8.20 17.17 41.07
N PHE A 18 -7.20 17.77 41.71
CA PHE A 18 -5.95 18.13 41.02
C PHE A 18 -5.10 16.90 40.67
N ALA A 19 -5.12 15.85 41.50
CA ALA A 19 -4.45 14.58 41.21
C ALA A 19 -5.13 13.81 40.06
N ALA A 20 -6.46 13.87 39.95
CA ALA A 20 -7.20 13.24 38.86
C ALA A 20 -6.99 13.92 37.49
N MET A 21 -6.73 15.24 37.48
CA MET A 21 -6.51 15.99 36.24
C MET A 21 -5.09 15.84 35.68
N ALA A 22 -4.10 15.47 36.52
CA ALA A 22 -2.71 15.24 36.09
C ALA A 22 -2.48 13.86 35.45
N VAL A 23 -3.36 12.88 35.70
CA VAL A 23 -3.24 11.52 35.14
C VAL A 23 -3.76 11.43 33.70
N LEU A 24 -4.58 12.40 33.26
CA LEU A 24 -5.15 12.43 31.90
C LEU A 24 -4.21 13.04 30.84
N SER A 25 -3.10 13.67 31.23
CA SER A 25 -2.20 14.39 30.32
C SER A 25 -1.04 13.56 29.73
N VAL A 26 -0.94 12.26 30.04
CA VAL A 26 0.21 11.42 29.59
C VAL A 26 -0.10 10.56 28.36
N LEU A 27 -1.24 10.74 27.71
CA LEU A 27 -1.50 10.17 26.37
C LEU A 27 -1.02 11.13 25.28
N VAL A 28 0.25 11.54 25.34
CA VAL A 28 0.92 12.11 24.15
C VAL A 28 1.26 10.91 23.26
N GLY A 29 0.29 10.49 22.45
CA GLY A 29 0.54 9.48 21.42
C GLY A 29 1.64 9.99 20.50
N CYS A 30 2.76 9.28 20.41
CA CYS A 30 3.76 9.51 19.37
C CYS A 30 3.04 9.43 18.01
N ALA A 31 2.87 10.58 17.36
CA ALA A 31 2.24 10.64 16.05
C ALA A 31 3.15 9.94 15.04
N GLY A 32 2.71 8.78 14.56
CA GLY A 32 3.35 8.11 13.41
C GLY A 32 3.15 8.91 12.14
N GLN A 33 4.03 8.74 11.17
CA GLN A 33 3.89 9.35 9.85
C GLN A 33 2.98 8.50 8.97
N GLN A 34 2.22 9.19 8.12
CA GLN A 34 1.31 8.58 7.16
C GLN A 34 1.69 9.02 5.76
N ALA A 35 1.57 8.10 4.81
CA ALA A 35 1.82 8.38 3.41
C ALA A 35 0.68 7.87 2.52
N THR A 36 0.31 8.66 1.51
CA THR A 36 -0.70 8.30 0.52
C THR A 36 -0.02 7.67 -0.69
N VAL A 37 -0.53 6.51 -1.13
CA VAL A 37 0.03 5.73 -2.23
C VAL A 37 -0.85 5.87 -3.47
N THR A 38 -0.40 6.68 -4.43
CA THR A 38 -1.08 6.96 -5.71
C THR A 38 -0.19 6.55 -6.88
N PRO A 39 -0.10 5.24 -7.18
CA PRO A 39 0.78 4.76 -8.23
C PRO A 39 0.23 5.08 -9.63
N SER A 40 1.13 5.08 -10.60
CA SER A 40 0.82 5.19 -12.03
C SER A 40 1.60 4.14 -12.80
N VAL A 41 0.92 3.38 -13.66
CA VAL A 41 1.60 2.47 -14.60
C VAL A 41 2.18 3.28 -15.75
N VAL A 42 3.46 3.05 -16.06
CA VAL A 42 4.17 3.67 -17.17
C VAL A 42 4.70 2.55 -18.08
N VAL A 43 4.05 2.37 -19.22
CA VAL A 43 4.40 1.36 -20.22
C VAL A 43 4.25 1.93 -21.63
N GLU A 44 4.96 1.34 -22.58
CA GLU A 44 4.75 1.64 -24.00
C GLU A 44 3.35 1.19 -24.41
N LYS A 45 2.65 2.04 -25.18
CA LYS A 45 1.31 1.74 -25.68
C LYS A 45 1.39 0.77 -26.84
N GLU A 46 0.70 -0.36 -26.72
CA GLU A 46 0.67 -1.41 -27.72
C GLU A 46 -0.74 -1.99 -27.79
N THR A 47 -1.16 -2.55 -28.93
CA THR A 47 -2.50 -3.13 -29.09
C THR A 47 -2.49 -4.66 -28.97
N LEU A 48 -1.73 -5.20 -28.02
CA LEU A 48 -1.52 -6.64 -27.87
C LEU A 48 -2.75 -7.36 -27.32
N GLY A 49 -3.55 -6.70 -26.48
CA GLY A 49 -4.76 -7.26 -25.88
C GLY A 49 -5.96 -7.37 -26.82
N ARG A 50 -5.90 -6.78 -28.02
CA ARG A 50 -6.91 -6.91 -29.09
C ARG A 50 -8.37 -6.69 -28.66
N GLY A 51 -8.60 -5.83 -27.67
CA GLY A 51 -9.92 -5.52 -27.13
C GLY A 51 -10.50 -6.59 -26.19
N VAL A 52 -9.74 -7.63 -25.86
CA VAL A 52 -10.17 -8.70 -24.95
C VAL A 52 -10.59 -8.12 -23.60
N GLU A 53 -11.77 -8.52 -23.15
CA GLU A 53 -12.28 -8.15 -21.83
C GLU A 53 -11.57 -8.92 -20.72
N VAL A 54 -11.17 -8.19 -19.66
CA VAL A 54 -10.53 -8.78 -18.48
C VAL A 54 -11.17 -8.21 -17.23
N ALA A 55 -11.71 -9.09 -16.38
CA ALA A 55 -12.25 -8.71 -15.08
C ALA A 55 -11.11 -8.43 -14.10
N ILE A 56 -11.11 -7.25 -13.47
CA ILE A 56 -10.00 -6.83 -12.59
C ILE A 56 -10.41 -6.84 -11.13
N LYS A 57 -9.59 -7.48 -10.29
CA LYS A 57 -9.67 -7.43 -8.83
C LYS A 57 -8.34 -6.96 -8.28
N VAL A 58 -8.35 -5.92 -7.45
CA VAL A 58 -7.14 -5.42 -6.77
C VAL A 58 -7.40 -5.33 -5.28
N THR A 59 -6.45 -5.79 -4.47
CA THR A 59 -6.56 -5.78 -3.01
C THR A 59 -5.21 -5.47 -2.35
N ASP A 60 -5.22 -4.74 -1.24
CA ASP A 60 -4.08 -4.71 -0.33
C ASP A 60 -4.11 -5.97 0.53
N ALA A 61 -3.17 -6.88 0.26
CA ALA A 61 -3.06 -8.16 0.95
C ALA A 61 -1.86 -8.16 1.93
N ARG A 62 -1.31 -6.98 2.25
CA ARG A 62 -0.30 -6.85 3.29
C ARG A 62 -0.89 -7.22 4.64
N PRO A 63 -0.09 -7.83 5.54
CA PRO A 63 -0.56 -8.17 6.89
C PRO A 63 -0.76 -6.94 7.78
N SER A 64 -0.23 -5.77 7.39
CA SER A 64 -0.31 -4.51 8.13
C SER A 64 -0.21 -3.31 7.18
N ALA A 65 -0.78 -2.18 7.60
CA ALA A 65 -0.60 -0.87 6.95
C ALA A 65 0.78 -0.26 7.25
N GLU A 66 1.52 -0.80 8.23
CA GLU A 66 2.89 -0.39 8.57
C GLU A 66 3.85 -0.70 7.41
N VAL A 67 4.60 0.32 7.00
CA VAL A 67 5.55 0.27 5.90
C VAL A 67 6.98 0.20 6.45
N GLY A 68 7.25 0.83 7.59
CA GLY A 68 8.57 0.80 8.22
C GLY A 68 8.69 1.77 9.38
N LEU A 69 9.92 1.96 9.85
CA LEU A 69 10.25 2.92 10.91
C LEU A 69 10.95 4.14 10.32
N CYS A 70 10.51 5.31 10.75
CA CYS A 70 11.18 6.58 10.51
C CYS A 70 12.48 6.65 11.34
N ASN A 71 13.41 7.53 10.93
CA ASN A 71 14.82 7.55 11.36
C ASN A 71 15.05 7.10 12.84
N PRO A 72 15.79 6.00 13.10
CA PRO A 72 16.00 5.48 14.45
C PRO A 72 16.88 6.38 15.34
N ALA A 73 17.63 7.32 14.75
CA ALA A 73 18.43 8.31 15.49
C ALA A 73 17.61 9.54 15.93
N SER A 74 16.35 9.65 15.51
CA SER A 74 15.46 10.72 15.94
C SER A 74 14.72 10.30 17.21
N SER A 75 14.50 11.25 18.13
CA SER A 75 13.64 11.07 19.32
C SER A 75 12.16 10.82 18.95
N PHE A 76 11.82 10.91 17.66
CA PHE A 76 10.54 10.61 17.04
C PHE A 76 10.67 9.41 16.09
N ALA A 77 11.23 8.29 16.57
CA ALA A 77 11.17 7.00 15.86
C ALA A 77 9.71 6.55 15.69
N GLY A 78 9.01 7.20 14.76
CA GLY A 78 7.62 6.98 14.44
C GLY A 78 7.47 5.86 13.44
N LYS A 79 6.34 5.15 13.53
CA LYS A 79 5.95 4.20 12.49
C LYS A 79 5.51 4.97 11.25
N LEU A 80 5.99 4.56 10.08
CA LEU A 80 5.43 4.96 8.79
C LEU A 80 4.32 3.99 8.41
N THR A 81 3.14 4.52 8.09
CA THR A 81 1.96 3.74 7.70
C THR A 81 1.34 4.30 6.42
N THR A 82 0.55 3.50 5.70
CA THR A 82 -0.28 4.03 4.61
C THR A 82 -1.48 4.79 5.19
N ALA A 83 -1.74 6.01 4.69
CA ALA A 83 -2.82 6.88 5.16
C ALA A 83 -4.22 6.30 4.88
N CYS A 84 -4.34 5.51 3.81
CA CYS A 84 -5.58 4.84 3.39
C CYS A 84 -5.25 3.53 2.67
N ASP A 85 -6.28 2.73 2.37
CA ASP A 85 -6.15 1.53 1.54
C ASP A 85 -5.65 1.93 0.13
N PRO A 86 -4.49 1.40 -0.33
CA PRO A 86 -3.95 1.71 -1.66
C PRO A 86 -4.69 1.01 -2.81
N ALA A 87 -5.52 -0.01 -2.53
CA ALA A 87 -6.12 -0.84 -3.57
C ALA A 87 -6.95 -0.06 -4.62
N PRO A 88 -7.77 0.96 -4.28
CA PRO A 88 -8.50 1.74 -5.27
C PRO A 88 -7.59 2.51 -6.24
N ALA A 89 -6.51 3.09 -5.74
CA ALA A 89 -5.53 3.82 -6.55
C ALA A 89 -4.74 2.84 -7.45
N MET A 90 -4.34 1.69 -6.89
CA MET A 90 -3.71 0.61 -7.66
C MET A 90 -4.64 0.08 -8.77
N ARG A 91 -5.92 -0.14 -8.49
CA ARG A 91 -6.90 -0.58 -9.50
C ARG A 91 -6.95 0.38 -10.68
N SER A 92 -7.05 1.68 -10.41
CA SER A 92 -7.07 2.71 -11.44
C SER A 92 -5.81 2.67 -12.31
N ALA A 93 -4.64 2.43 -11.70
CA ALA A 93 -3.37 2.30 -12.40
C ALA A 93 -3.29 1.02 -13.25
N VAL A 94 -3.72 -0.13 -12.72
CA VAL A 94 -3.77 -1.41 -13.43
C VAL A 94 -4.68 -1.33 -14.65
N GLU A 95 -5.90 -0.81 -14.47
CA GLU A 95 -6.85 -0.66 -15.57
C GLU A 95 -6.30 0.26 -16.67
N ARG A 96 -5.58 1.33 -16.30
CA ARG A 96 -4.92 2.19 -17.28
C ARG A 96 -3.83 1.43 -18.05
N GLY A 97 -2.95 0.71 -17.34
CA GLY A 97 -1.90 -0.10 -17.96
C GLY A 97 -2.44 -1.15 -18.93
N LEU A 98 -3.53 -1.83 -18.56
CA LEU A 98 -4.19 -2.80 -19.44
C LEU A 98 -4.82 -2.14 -20.67
N ARG A 99 -5.46 -0.98 -20.52
CA ARG A 99 -5.95 -0.18 -21.67
C ARG A 99 -4.81 0.24 -22.59
N ASP A 100 -3.67 0.66 -22.02
CA ASP A 100 -2.47 1.02 -22.79
C ASP A 100 -1.86 -0.19 -23.52
N LYS A 101 -2.14 -1.42 -23.06
CA LYS A 101 -1.82 -2.68 -23.76
C LYS A 101 -2.93 -3.21 -24.66
N GLY A 102 -4.02 -2.46 -24.84
CA GLY A 102 -5.11 -2.80 -25.76
C GLY A 102 -6.13 -3.82 -25.23
N PHE A 103 -6.20 -4.04 -23.91
CA PHE A 103 -7.28 -4.79 -23.27
C PHE A 103 -8.46 -3.88 -22.90
N THR A 104 -9.59 -4.50 -22.58
CA THR A 104 -10.80 -3.83 -22.07
C THR A 104 -11.06 -4.25 -20.63
N PRO A 105 -10.54 -3.51 -19.61
CA PRO A 105 -10.85 -3.80 -18.22
C PRO A 105 -12.35 -3.66 -17.97
N THR A 106 -12.96 -4.66 -17.34
CA THR A 106 -14.40 -4.70 -17.10
C THR A 106 -14.73 -5.22 -15.71
N VAL A 107 -15.99 -5.12 -15.31
CA VAL A 107 -16.51 -5.74 -14.09
C VAL A 107 -16.77 -7.22 -14.38
N ALA A 108 -16.51 -8.10 -13.42
CA ALA A 108 -16.79 -9.52 -13.58
C ALA A 108 -18.29 -9.77 -13.85
N HIS A 109 -18.58 -10.55 -14.89
CA HIS A 109 -19.91 -11.03 -15.26
C HIS A 109 -19.78 -12.32 -16.08
N GLU A 110 -20.90 -13.03 -16.33
CA GLU A 110 -20.88 -14.42 -16.83
C GLU A 110 -20.15 -14.61 -18.17
N SER A 111 -20.17 -13.63 -19.07
CA SER A 111 -19.49 -13.71 -20.36
C SER A 111 -17.98 -13.42 -20.29
N VAL A 112 -17.47 -12.87 -19.18
CA VAL A 112 -16.04 -12.57 -19.03
C VAL A 112 -15.32 -13.76 -18.44
N VAL A 113 -14.68 -14.53 -19.32
CA VAL A 113 -13.94 -15.75 -18.96
C VAL A 113 -12.50 -15.50 -18.54
N ARG A 114 -12.08 -14.23 -18.44
CA ARG A 114 -10.72 -13.84 -18.08
C ARG A 114 -10.73 -12.93 -16.86
N SER A 115 -9.89 -13.24 -15.89
CA SER A 115 -9.75 -12.38 -14.71
C SER A 115 -8.29 -12.17 -14.34
N LEU A 116 -8.01 -11.00 -13.78
CA LEU A 116 -6.72 -10.63 -13.24
C LEU A 116 -6.90 -10.16 -11.80
N THR A 117 -6.35 -10.93 -10.88
CA THR A 117 -6.26 -10.55 -9.47
C THR A 117 -4.86 -10.03 -9.18
N VAL A 118 -4.77 -8.80 -8.67
CA VAL A 118 -3.52 -8.09 -8.35
C VAL A 118 -3.50 -7.76 -6.87
N GLU A 119 -2.46 -8.18 -6.16
CA GLU A 119 -2.37 -8.07 -4.71
C GLU A 119 -1.10 -7.36 -4.30
N LEU A 120 -1.23 -6.29 -3.51
CA LEU A 120 -0.08 -5.73 -2.80
C LEU A 120 0.29 -6.68 -1.68
N ARG A 121 1.39 -7.40 -1.81
CA ARG A 121 1.86 -8.40 -0.83
C ARG A 121 2.88 -7.82 0.14
N GLU A 122 3.66 -6.85 -0.32
CA GLU A 122 4.64 -6.14 0.49
C GLU A 122 4.70 -4.68 0.05
N LEU A 123 4.84 -3.79 1.02
CA LEU A 123 5.30 -2.42 0.81
C LEU A 123 6.13 -2.06 2.04
N SER A 124 7.44 -1.97 1.87
CA SER A 124 8.38 -1.77 2.95
C SER A 124 9.27 -0.55 2.68
N TYR A 125 9.69 0.11 3.77
CA TYR A 125 10.63 1.23 3.77
C TYR A 125 11.69 1.00 4.83
N LYS A 126 12.94 1.32 4.49
CA LYS A 126 14.03 1.42 5.45
C LYS A 126 15.02 2.53 5.09
N PRO A 127 15.63 3.18 6.10
CA PRO A 127 16.86 3.91 5.91
C PRO A 127 17.94 3.01 5.30
N ALA A 128 18.77 3.57 4.41
CA ALA A 128 19.82 2.88 3.71
C ALA A 128 21.03 3.80 3.50
N GLN A 129 22.13 3.24 3.01
CA GLN A 129 23.24 4.00 2.44
C GLN A 129 23.55 3.48 1.04
N GLU A 130 23.87 4.37 0.12
CA GLU A 130 24.22 4.07 -1.26
C GLU A 130 25.48 4.86 -1.65
N GLY A 131 26.59 4.16 -1.87
CA GLY A 131 27.87 4.80 -2.21
C GLY A 131 28.40 5.76 -1.13
N GLY A 132 28.12 5.48 0.15
CA GLY A 132 28.47 6.35 1.28
C GLY A 132 27.53 7.53 1.50
N GLN A 133 26.52 7.72 0.66
CA GLN A 133 25.49 8.73 0.83
C GLN A 133 24.26 8.14 1.55
N LEU A 134 23.64 8.92 2.43
CA LEU A 134 22.37 8.56 3.07
C LEU A 134 21.26 8.41 2.03
N ALA A 135 20.45 7.38 2.19
CA ALA A 135 19.36 7.08 1.29
C ALA A 135 18.15 6.50 2.03
N ALA A 136 17.02 6.52 1.35
CA ALA A 136 15.78 5.88 1.70
C ALA A 136 15.51 4.78 0.69
N ARG A 137 15.30 3.54 1.13
CA ARG A 137 14.98 2.41 0.25
C ARG A 137 13.57 1.94 0.51
N ALA A 138 12.77 1.87 -0.54
CA ALA A 138 11.44 1.27 -0.52
C ALA A 138 11.35 0.10 -1.49
N VAL A 139 10.63 -0.95 -1.08
CA VAL A 139 10.35 -2.15 -1.88
C VAL A 139 8.85 -2.39 -1.89
N ALA A 140 8.32 -2.75 -3.05
CA ALA A 140 6.93 -3.17 -3.21
C ALA A 140 6.88 -4.52 -3.95
N VAL A 141 5.99 -5.38 -3.51
CA VAL A 141 5.78 -6.70 -4.11
C VAL A 141 4.33 -6.83 -4.50
N ILE A 142 4.11 -7.15 -5.77
CA ILE A 142 2.81 -7.42 -6.36
C ILE A 142 2.70 -8.91 -6.69
N GLY A 143 1.74 -9.57 -6.07
CA GLY A 143 1.31 -10.91 -6.46
C GLY A 143 0.22 -10.82 -7.52
N VAL A 144 0.30 -11.65 -8.56
CA VAL A 144 -0.68 -11.67 -9.65
C VAL A 144 -1.16 -13.08 -9.88
N THR A 145 -2.49 -13.22 -9.99
CA THR A 145 -3.15 -14.44 -10.46
C THR A 145 -4.02 -14.09 -11.65
N ALA A 146 -3.68 -14.62 -12.81
CA ALA A 146 -4.47 -14.52 -14.02
C ALA A 146 -5.22 -15.84 -14.24
N ASP A 147 -6.53 -15.75 -14.44
CA ASP A 147 -7.36 -16.86 -14.93
C ASP A 147 -7.76 -16.58 -16.37
N ASN A 148 -7.57 -17.54 -17.26
CA ASN A 148 -8.08 -17.52 -18.61
C ASN A 148 -8.83 -18.83 -18.89
N ASN A 149 -10.15 -18.75 -18.72
CA ASN A 149 -11.09 -19.83 -18.93
C ASN A 149 -10.76 -21.11 -18.14
N GLY A 150 -10.33 -20.95 -16.89
CA GLY A 150 -9.98 -22.02 -15.96
C GLY A 150 -8.51 -22.47 -15.99
N GLN A 151 -7.71 -21.95 -16.92
CA GLN A 151 -6.26 -22.04 -16.80
C GLN A 151 -5.76 -20.89 -15.93
N VAL A 152 -4.83 -21.18 -15.02
CA VAL A 152 -4.33 -20.20 -14.06
C VAL A 152 -2.84 -19.99 -14.24
N MET A 153 -2.41 -18.73 -14.29
CA MET A 153 -1.01 -18.33 -14.23
C MET A 153 -0.79 -17.44 -13.01
N THR A 154 0.27 -17.71 -12.25
CA THR A 154 0.71 -16.85 -11.14
C THR A 154 2.06 -16.22 -11.43
N ARG A 155 2.21 -14.96 -11.03
CA ARG A 155 3.43 -14.16 -11.20
C ARG A 155 3.67 -13.28 -9.98
N ARG A 156 4.93 -12.89 -9.78
CA ARG A 156 5.36 -11.95 -8.74
C ARG A 156 6.20 -10.86 -9.38
N TYR A 157 5.84 -9.61 -9.12
CA TYR A 157 6.58 -8.45 -9.61
C TYR A 157 7.05 -7.60 -8.44
N GLU A 158 8.33 -7.28 -8.45
CA GLU A 158 8.95 -6.44 -7.43
C GLU A 158 9.27 -5.07 -8.00
N GLY A 159 9.13 -4.02 -7.20
CA GLY A 159 9.56 -2.66 -7.52
C GLY A 159 10.45 -2.15 -6.39
N GLU A 160 11.55 -1.51 -6.75
CA GLU A 160 12.48 -0.92 -5.78
C GLU A 160 12.76 0.53 -6.14
N THR A 161 12.75 1.41 -5.14
CA THR A 161 13.23 2.79 -5.27
C THR A 161 14.23 3.10 -4.17
N VAL A 162 15.37 3.63 -4.59
CA VAL A 162 16.36 4.24 -3.71
C VAL A 162 16.30 5.75 -3.91
N TRP A 163 16.10 6.48 -2.82
CA TRP A 163 15.98 7.93 -2.80
C TRP A 163 17.14 8.51 -2.00
N LYS A 164 18.02 9.24 -2.68
CA LYS A 164 19.18 9.87 -2.05
C LYS A 164 18.74 11.06 -1.19
N LEU A 165 19.25 11.11 0.03
CA LEU A 165 18.95 12.17 0.98
C LEU A 165 20.07 13.21 0.96
N PRO A 166 19.74 14.51 1.16
CA PRO A 166 20.71 15.59 1.15
C PRO A 166 21.54 15.67 2.43
N GLY A 167 21.11 15.03 3.52
CA GLY A 167 21.81 15.03 4.80
C GLY A 167 21.11 14.22 5.88
N GLU A 168 21.70 14.20 7.07
CA GLU A 168 21.12 13.56 8.25
C GLU A 168 19.84 14.27 8.71
N GLY A 169 18.90 13.50 9.25
CA GLY A 169 17.62 14.04 9.75
C GLY A 169 16.63 14.47 8.66
N VAL A 170 17.00 14.39 7.38
CA VAL A 170 16.09 14.64 6.26
C VAL A 170 15.42 13.35 5.84
N GLU A 171 14.10 13.39 5.71
CA GLU A 171 13.28 12.26 5.27
C GLU A 171 12.86 12.43 3.80
N PRO A 172 12.60 11.33 3.07
CA PRO A 172 12.10 11.42 1.70
C PRO A 172 10.66 11.94 1.68
N GLU A 173 10.22 12.42 0.52
CA GLU A 173 8.79 12.60 0.25
C GLU A 173 8.11 11.22 0.20
N PHE A 174 7.60 10.75 1.34
CA PHE A 174 7.10 9.37 1.48
C PHE A 174 5.99 9.02 0.49
N ASP A 175 5.03 9.92 0.27
CA ASP A 175 3.97 9.75 -0.74
C ASP A 175 4.55 9.39 -2.09
N LYS A 176 5.57 10.14 -2.52
CA LYS A 176 6.21 9.97 -3.82
C LYS A 176 7.11 8.73 -3.84
N LEU A 177 7.90 8.50 -2.81
CA LEU A 177 8.76 7.32 -2.70
C LEU A 177 7.95 6.03 -2.82
N LEU A 178 6.88 5.90 -2.01
CA LEU A 178 6.04 4.71 -2.00
C LEU A 178 5.24 4.57 -3.30
N SER A 179 4.66 5.67 -3.81
CA SER A 179 3.94 5.67 -5.09
C SER A 179 4.83 5.25 -6.25
N MET A 180 6.06 5.77 -6.34
CA MET A 180 7.03 5.38 -7.37
C MET A 180 7.41 3.90 -7.28
N THR A 181 7.54 3.39 -6.06
CA THR A 181 7.93 2.00 -5.82
C THR A 181 6.84 1.02 -6.27
N VAL A 182 5.59 1.28 -5.89
CA VAL A 182 4.43 0.50 -6.36
C VAL A 182 4.26 0.66 -7.88
N SER A 183 4.45 1.87 -8.41
CA SER A 183 4.39 2.14 -9.87
C SER A 183 5.36 1.28 -10.65
N LYS A 184 6.59 1.10 -10.17
CA LYS A 184 7.60 0.23 -10.82
C LYS A 184 7.16 -1.23 -10.86
N ALA A 185 6.63 -1.75 -9.75
CA ALA A 185 6.14 -3.13 -9.70
C ALA A 185 4.95 -3.35 -10.66
N LEU A 186 3.98 -2.43 -10.66
CA LEU A 186 2.83 -2.49 -11.56
C LEU A 186 3.21 -2.29 -13.03
N SER A 187 4.21 -1.46 -13.32
CA SER A 187 4.71 -1.26 -14.69
C SER A 187 5.46 -2.49 -15.20
N ARG A 188 6.21 -3.19 -14.34
CA ARG A 188 6.81 -4.50 -14.68
C ARG A 188 5.74 -5.54 -15.00
N MET A 189 4.67 -5.61 -14.20
CA MET A 189 3.51 -6.46 -14.50
C MET A 189 2.89 -6.12 -15.86
N ALA A 190 2.62 -4.84 -16.11
CA ALA A 190 1.98 -4.39 -17.33
C ALA A 190 2.86 -4.52 -18.59
N SER A 191 4.17 -4.69 -18.43
CA SER A 191 5.12 -4.96 -19.52
C SER A 191 5.48 -6.45 -19.67
N ASP A 192 4.90 -7.34 -18.87
CA ASP A 192 5.17 -8.77 -18.97
C ASP A 192 4.44 -9.38 -20.17
N TYR A 193 5.20 -9.65 -21.24
CA TYR A 193 4.67 -10.26 -22.46
C TYR A 193 4.09 -11.66 -22.25
N GLU A 194 4.59 -12.44 -21.29
CA GLU A 194 4.00 -13.75 -20.99
C GLU A 194 2.63 -13.60 -20.36
N LEU A 195 2.46 -12.65 -19.43
CA LEU A 195 1.16 -12.32 -18.84
C LEU A 195 0.18 -11.78 -19.87
N ILE A 196 0.64 -10.84 -20.71
CA ILE A 196 -0.17 -10.28 -21.80
C ILE A 196 -0.63 -11.40 -22.75
N HIS A 197 0.30 -12.24 -23.20
CA HIS A 197 -0.02 -13.34 -24.10
C HIS A 197 -0.96 -14.36 -23.45
N PHE A 198 -0.73 -14.68 -22.17
CA PHE A 198 -1.61 -15.56 -21.41
C PHE A 198 -3.05 -15.04 -21.36
N LEU A 199 -3.24 -13.74 -21.15
CA LEU A 199 -4.56 -13.11 -21.12
C LEU A 199 -5.18 -13.01 -22.53
N GLU A 200 -4.41 -12.67 -23.56
CA GLU A 200 -4.92 -12.54 -24.92
C GLU A 200 -5.36 -13.88 -25.52
N LYS A 201 -4.58 -14.94 -25.29
CA LYS A 201 -4.77 -16.23 -25.92
C LYS A 201 -6.21 -16.73 -25.76
N THR A 202 -6.77 -17.28 -26.83
CA THR A 202 -8.05 -17.99 -26.74
C THR A 202 -7.80 -19.40 -26.22
N ILE A 203 -8.43 -19.72 -25.09
CA ILE A 203 -8.36 -21.04 -24.47
C ILE A 203 -9.75 -21.66 -24.55
N LEU A 204 -9.87 -22.80 -25.23
CA LEU A 204 -11.09 -23.59 -25.23
C LEU A 204 -11.13 -24.43 -23.95
N ARG A 205 -12.20 -24.30 -23.18
CA ARG A 205 -12.43 -25.16 -22.02
C ARG A 205 -12.79 -26.53 -22.53
N THR A 206 -11.89 -27.49 -22.41
CA THR A 206 -12.24 -28.90 -22.63
C THR A 206 -13.27 -29.26 -21.55
N ARG A 207 -14.53 -29.47 -21.95
CA ARG A 207 -15.50 -30.07 -21.04
C ARG A 207 -15.00 -31.47 -20.72
N ASP A 208 -14.79 -31.77 -19.45
CA ASP A 208 -14.72 -33.15 -18.99
C ASP A 208 -16.07 -33.79 -19.31
N ILE A 209 -16.13 -34.58 -20.37
CA ILE A 209 -17.25 -35.45 -20.65
C ILE A 209 -17.15 -36.56 -19.61
N LYS A 210 -17.97 -36.47 -18.55
CA LYS A 210 -18.22 -37.57 -17.62
C LYS A 210 -19.00 -38.69 -18.29
#